data_AF-A0A3A8IET4-F1
#
_entry.id   AF-A0A3A8IET4-F1
#
_cell.length_a   1.000
_cell.length_b   1.000
_cell.length_c   1.000
_cell.angle_alpha   90.00
_cell.angle_beta   90.00
_cell.angle_gamma   90.00
#
_symmetry.space_group_name_H-M   'P 1'
#
loop_
_entity.id
_entity.type
_entity.pdbx_description
1 polymer ?
#
loop_
_entity_poly.entity_id
_entity_poly.type
_entity_poly.pdbx_seq_one_letter_code
_entity_poly.pdbx_strand_id
1 'polypeptide(L)'
;MPPEAVTEHWGSESARRQAAYLGMWVFIATEVLLFAGLFTAYGVYRSVYPEVFRAAQLTMDVGLGTLNTFILVTSSIVVALAVHAVRGDRPGLGGALLLVAALLGVVFLVVKGVEYAHHVRAVS
;
A
#
# COMPACT_ATOMS: atom_id res chain seq x y z
N MET A 1 -44.82 -23.23 -20.77
CA MET A 1 -43.56 -23.12 -20.00
C MET A 1 -43.55 -21.73 -19.39
N PRO A 2 -43.61 -21.58 -18.06
CA PRO A 2 -43.70 -20.26 -17.44
C PRO A 2 -42.37 -19.49 -17.58
N PRO A 3 -42.39 -18.19 -17.91
CA PRO A 3 -41.20 -17.37 -18.23
C PRO A 3 -40.40 -16.88 -17.01
N GLU A 4 -40.67 -17.39 -15.81
CA GLU A 4 -40.08 -16.89 -14.55
C GLU A 4 -38.84 -17.66 -14.05
N ALA A 5 -38.41 -18.70 -14.77
CA ALA A 5 -37.20 -19.48 -14.42
C ALA A 5 -35.85 -18.84 -14.84
N VAL A 6 -35.87 -17.61 -15.38
CA VAL A 6 -34.66 -16.94 -15.93
C VAL A 6 -34.07 -15.90 -14.96
N THR A 7 -34.66 -15.72 -13.78
CA THR A 7 -34.22 -14.69 -12.80
C THR A 7 -33.40 -15.23 -11.62
N GLU A 8 -33.30 -16.54 -11.46
CA GLU A 8 -32.41 -17.17 -10.48
C GLU A 8 -31.07 -17.56 -11.13
N HIS A 9 -29.97 -17.34 -10.39
CA HIS A 9 -28.67 -18.02 -10.54
C HIS A 9 -27.50 -17.29 -11.23
N TRP A 10 -27.47 -15.96 -11.26
CA TRP A 10 -26.20 -15.21 -11.45
C TRP A 10 -25.59 -14.87 -10.09
N GLY A 11 -24.86 -15.83 -9.51
CA GLY A 11 -23.96 -15.67 -8.35
C GLY A 11 -24.64 -15.19 -7.06
N SER A 12 -25.01 -16.12 -6.18
CA SER A 12 -25.48 -15.80 -4.82
C SER A 12 -24.57 -14.76 -4.14
N GLU A 13 -25.11 -13.93 -3.24
CA GLU A 13 -24.32 -12.94 -2.50
C GLU A 13 -23.08 -13.56 -1.81
N SER A 14 -23.21 -14.81 -1.36
CA SER A 14 -22.11 -15.62 -0.84
C SER A 14 -21.03 -15.92 -1.86
N ALA A 15 -21.38 -16.29 -3.10
CA ALA A 15 -20.43 -16.56 -4.16
C ALA A 15 -19.65 -15.29 -4.56
N ARG A 16 -20.33 -14.13 -4.66
CA ARG A 16 -19.68 -12.83 -4.91
C ARG A 16 -18.70 -12.46 -3.80
N ARG A 17 -19.10 -12.65 -2.54
CA ARG A 17 -18.26 -12.36 -1.37
C ARG A 17 -17.03 -13.27 -1.34
N GLN A 18 -17.19 -14.55 -1.63
CA GLN A 18 -16.09 -15.51 -1.67
C GLN A 18 -15.12 -15.22 -2.82
N ALA A 19 -15.63 -14.86 -4.00
CA ALA A 19 -14.81 -14.42 -5.12
C ALA A 19 -14.01 -13.15 -4.77
N ALA A 20 -14.60 -12.16 -4.09
CA ALA A 20 -13.90 -10.96 -3.65
C ALA A 20 -12.80 -11.26 -2.62
N TYR A 21 -13.05 -12.15 -1.65
CA TYR A 21 -12.03 -12.58 -0.70
C TYR A 21 -10.86 -13.29 -1.37
N LEU A 22 -11.14 -14.23 -2.29
CA LEU A 22 -10.10 -14.93 -3.05
C LEU A 22 -9.30 -13.97 -3.93
N GLY A 23 -9.98 -13.03 -4.60
CA GLY A 23 -9.35 -11.98 -5.39
C GLY A 23 -8.36 -11.14 -4.57
N MET A 24 -8.74 -10.74 -3.35
CA MET A 24 -7.84 -10.00 -2.46
C MET A 24 -6.61 -10.82 -2.05
N TRP A 25 -6.78 -12.11 -1.74
CA TRP A 25 -5.65 -12.99 -1.40
C TRP A 25 -4.67 -13.16 -2.56
N VAL A 26 -5.18 -13.36 -3.78
CA VAL A 26 -4.34 -13.46 -4.98
C VAL A 26 -3.59 -12.14 -5.22
N PHE A 27 -4.28 -11.00 -5.11
CA PHE A 27 -3.66 -9.69 -5.23
C PHE A 27 -2.51 -9.50 -4.21
N ILE A 28 -2.75 -9.81 -2.93
CA ILE A 28 -1.71 -9.74 -1.89
C ILE A 28 -0.53 -10.67 -2.22
N ALA A 29 -0.80 -11.89 -2.67
CA ALA A 29 0.25 -12.84 -3.04
C ALA A 29 1.12 -12.32 -4.19
N THR A 30 0.51 -11.67 -5.19
CA THR A 30 1.25 -11.04 -6.30
C THR A 30 2.14 -9.89 -5.81
N GLU A 31 1.64 -9.03 -4.92
CA GLU A 31 2.45 -7.96 -4.32
C GLU A 31 3.64 -8.53 -3.52
N VAL A 32 3.43 -9.59 -2.73
CA VAL A 32 4.50 -10.28 -2.00
C VAL A 32 5.56 -10.83 -2.96
N LEU A 33 5.16 -11.44 -4.07
CA LEU A 33 6.09 -11.95 -5.09
C LEU A 33 6.88 -10.82 -5.76
N LEU A 34 6.24 -9.69 -6.05
CA LEU A 34 6.89 -8.50 -6.60
C LEU A 34 7.97 -7.97 -5.65
N PHE A 35 7.66 -7.81 -4.37
CA PHE A 35 8.64 -7.38 -3.37
C PHE A 35 9.75 -8.42 -3.15
N ALA A 36 9.43 -9.71 -3.17
CA ALA A 36 10.44 -10.78 -3.09
C ALA A 36 11.44 -10.72 -4.25
N GLY A 37 10.95 -10.46 -5.48
CA GLY A 37 11.79 -10.22 -6.64
C GLY A 37 12.69 -8.99 -6.46
N LEU A 38 12.13 -7.87 -5.98
CA LEU A 38 12.87 -6.65 -5.71
C LEU A 38 13.96 -6.85 -4.65
N PHE A 39 13.66 -7.54 -3.54
CA PHE A 39 14.64 -7.83 -2.49
C PHE A 39 15.73 -8.79 -2.96
N THR A 40 15.38 -9.76 -3.79
CA THR A 40 16.36 -10.68 -4.40
C THR A 40 17.32 -9.91 -5.30
N ALA A 41 16.78 -9.04 -6.18
CA ALA A 41 17.59 -8.18 -7.03
C ALA A 41 18.50 -7.26 -6.21
N TYR A 42 17.98 -6.62 -5.16
CA TYR A 42 18.77 -5.82 -4.22
C TYR A 42 19.92 -6.63 -3.59
N GLY A 43 19.63 -7.85 -3.11
CA GLY A 43 20.63 -8.73 -2.48
C GLY A 43 21.76 -9.13 -3.45
N VAL A 44 21.42 -9.46 -4.69
CA VAL A 44 22.40 -9.78 -5.75
C VAL A 44 23.24 -8.54 -6.09
N TYR A 45 22.62 -7.38 -6.29
CA TYR A 45 23.38 -6.15 -6.59
C TYR A 45 24.30 -5.75 -5.43
N ARG A 46 23.86 -5.94 -4.19
CA ARG A 46 24.69 -5.67 -3.01
C ARG A 46 25.90 -6.59 -2.90
N SER A 47 25.79 -7.85 -3.31
CA SER A 47 26.92 -8.78 -3.28
C SER A 47 27.91 -8.54 -4.41
N VAL A 48 27.43 -8.11 -5.59
CA VAL A 48 28.28 -7.84 -6.77
C VAL A 48 28.99 -6.49 -6.68
N TYR A 49 28.36 -5.45 -6.08
CA TYR A 49 28.91 -4.09 -6.01
C TYR A 49 29.02 -3.54 -4.57
N PRO A 50 29.75 -4.19 -3.66
CA PRO A 50 29.80 -3.81 -2.25
C PRO A 50 30.34 -2.39 -2.01
N GLU A 51 31.31 -1.93 -2.80
CA GLU A 51 31.93 -0.60 -2.66
C GLU A 51 30.97 0.55 -3.02
N VAL A 52 30.13 0.35 -4.05
CA VAL A 52 29.11 1.33 -4.45
C VAL A 52 28.03 1.46 -3.37
N PHE A 53 27.62 0.34 -2.77
CA PHE A 53 26.67 0.34 -1.66
C PHE A 53 27.23 1.03 -0.40
N ARG A 54 28.53 0.85 -0.11
CA ARG A 54 29.18 1.51 1.02
C ARG A 54 29.22 3.03 0.86
N ALA A 55 29.47 3.53 -0.36
CA ALA A 55 29.41 4.96 -0.67
C ALA A 55 27.97 5.52 -0.60
N ALA A 56 26.97 4.78 -1.10
CA ALA A 56 25.56 5.20 -1.11
C ALA A 56 24.94 5.29 0.30
N GLN A 57 25.42 4.49 1.27
CA GLN A 57 24.96 4.58 2.66
C GLN A 57 25.32 5.92 3.33
N LEU A 58 26.37 6.61 2.86
CA LEU A 58 26.80 7.89 3.42
C LEU A 58 25.93 9.07 2.94
N THR A 59 25.20 8.90 1.84
CA THR A 59 24.28 9.91 1.27
C THR A 59 22.82 9.69 1.67
N MET A 60 22.52 8.66 2.47
CA MET A 60 21.15 8.31 2.83
C MET A 60 20.70 9.08 4.09
N ASP A 61 19.75 10.00 3.93
CA ASP A 61 19.17 10.73 5.06
C ASP A 61 18.22 9.82 5.86
N VAL A 62 18.76 9.27 6.95
CA VAL A 62 18.03 8.35 7.84
C VAL A 62 16.79 9.02 8.44
N GLY A 63 16.82 10.35 8.67
CA GLY A 63 15.69 11.08 9.26
C GLY A 63 14.45 11.07 8.36
N LEU A 64 14.64 11.22 7.06
CA LEU A 64 13.56 11.19 6.08
C LEU A 64 13.00 9.76 5.89
N GLY A 65 13.81 8.72 6.06
CA GLY A 65 13.35 7.33 6.10
C GLY A 65 12.48 7.02 7.33
N THR A 66 12.86 7.53 8.50
CA THR A 66 12.14 7.29 9.75
C THR A 66 10.78 8.00 9.79
N LEU A 67 10.72 9.26 9.36
CA LEU A 67 9.45 10.02 9.30
C LEU A 67 8.42 9.32 8.40
N ASN A 68 8.88 8.82 7.27
CA ASN A 68 8.04 8.14 6.30
C ASN A 68 7.51 6.79 6.80
N THR A 69 8.34 6.03 7.52
CA THR A 69 7.89 4.84 8.24
C THR A 69 6.82 5.18 9.28
N PHE A 70 7.02 6.27 10.05
CA PHE A 70 6.06 6.71 11.05
C PHE A 70 4.71 7.10 10.44
N ILE A 71 4.70 7.83 9.32
CA ILE A 71 3.49 8.20 8.58
C ILE A 71 2.75 6.94 8.09
N LEU A 72 3.48 5.97 7.53
CA LEU A 72 2.88 4.73 7.01
C LEU A 72 2.27 3.86 8.12
N VAL A 73 2.99 3.69 9.24
CA VAL A 73 2.47 2.96 10.41
C VAL A 73 1.23 3.66 10.98
N THR A 74 1.28 4.98 11.12
CA THR A 74 0.15 5.77 11.60
C THR A 74 -1.05 5.64 10.66
N SER A 75 -0.84 5.70 9.34
CA SER A 75 -1.90 5.51 8.34
C SER A 75 -2.54 4.12 8.45
N SER A 76 -1.75 3.06 8.66
CA SER A 76 -2.26 1.71 8.89
C SER A 76 -3.19 1.63 10.11
N ILE A 77 -2.83 2.30 11.21
CA ILE A 77 -3.66 2.37 12.42
C ILE A 77 -4.99 3.10 12.13
N VAL A 78 -4.95 4.22 11.39
CA VAL A 78 -6.15 4.97 11.01
C VAL A 78 -7.10 4.11 10.16
N VAL A 79 -6.57 3.32 9.22
CA VAL A 79 -7.37 2.37 8.43
C VAL A 79 -7.98 1.28 9.30
N ALA A 80 -7.24 0.74 10.28
CA ALA A 80 -7.78 -0.25 11.23
C ALA A 80 -8.93 0.34 12.07
N LEU A 81 -8.80 1.58 12.53
CA LEU A 81 -9.86 2.32 13.21
C LEU A 81 -11.07 2.57 12.31
N ALA A 82 -10.85 2.85 11.03
CA ALA A 82 -11.93 3.01 10.06
C ALA A 82 -12.76 1.73 9.91
N VAL A 83 -12.09 0.57 9.78
CA VAL A 83 -12.76 -0.74 9.70
C VAL A 83 -13.52 -1.02 11.01
N HIS A 84 -12.94 -0.69 12.17
CA HIS A 84 -13.62 -0.84 13.45
C HIS A 84 -14.88 0.04 13.54
N ALA A 85 -14.82 1.29 13.08
CA ALA A 85 -15.97 2.19 13.05
C ALA A 85 -17.10 1.69 12.13
N VAL A 86 -16.76 1.18 10.94
CA VAL A 86 -17.74 0.58 10.01
C VAL A 86 -18.41 -0.65 10.64
N ARG A 87 -17.64 -1.51 11.32
CA ARG A 87 -18.19 -2.69 12.03
C ARG A 87 -19.07 -2.31 13.21
N GLY A 88 -18.83 -1.17 13.84
CA GLY A 88 -19.63 -0.61 14.92
C GLY A 88 -20.81 0.25 14.45
N ASP A 89 -21.28 0.06 13.22
CA ASP A 89 -22.41 0.78 12.61
C ASP A 89 -22.24 2.31 12.54
N ARG A 90 -20.98 2.78 12.43
CA ARG A 90 -20.63 4.19 12.24
C ARG A 90 -19.91 4.41 10.89
N PRO A 91 -20.58 4.12 9.75
CA PRO A 91 -19.94 4.20 8.43
C PRO A 91 -19.45 5.60 8.06
N GLY A 92 -20.11 6.67 8.55
CA GLY A 92 -19.66 8.05 8.34
C GLY A 92 -18.31 8.35 9.00
N LEU A 93 -18.09 7.85 10.22
CA LEU A 93 -16.80 7.96 10.90
C LEU A 93 -15.73 7.11 10.20
N GLY A 94 -16.10 5.91 9.74
CA GLY A 94 -15.22 5.06 8.94
C GLY A 94 -14.75 5.74 7.65
N GLY A 95 -15.66 6.36 6.91
CA GLY A 95 -15.34 7.13 5.70
C GLY A 95 -14.41 8.32 6.00
N ALA A 96 -14.67 9.08 7.06
CA ALA A 96 -13.81 10.20 7.46
C ALA A 96 -12.38 9.74 7.81
N LEU A 97 -12.25 8.61 8.54
CA LEU A 97 -10.95 8.04 8.87
C LEU A 97 -10.18 7.57 7.61
N LEU A 98 -10.86 6.96 6.63
CA LEU A 98 -10.23 6.60 5.35
C LEU A 98 -9.74 7.83 4.57
N LEU A 99 -10.50 8.93 4.58
CA LEU A 99 -10.07 10.19 3.97
C LEU A 99 -8.82 10.75 4.65
N VAL A 100 -8.75 10.70 5.98
CA VAL A 100 -7.55 11.11 6.74
C VAL A 100 -6.34 10.25 6.36
N ALA A 101 -6.50 8.92 6.28
CA ALA A 101 -5.43 8.02 5.86
C ALA A 101 -4.94 8.32 4.43
N ALA A 102 -5.87 8.59 3.51
CA ALA A 102 -5.53 8.97 2.13
C ALA A 102 -4.77 10.30 2.07
N LEU A 103 -5.19 11.32 2.82
CA LEU A 103 -4.50 12.62 2.90
C LEU A 103 -3.08 12.48 3.44
N LEU A 104 -2.87 11.67 4.49
CA LEU A 104 -1.53 11.39 5.01
C LEU A 104 -0.64 10.73 3.95
N GLY A 105 -1.19 9.82 3.14
CA GLY A 105 -0.48 9.22 2.01
C GLY A 105 -0.12 10.23 0.91
N VAL A 106 -1.01 11.17 0.60
CA VAL A 106 -0.71 12.24 -0.38
C VAL A 106 0.39 13.18 0.14
N VAL A 107 0.33 13.58 1.42
CA VAL A 107 1.37 14.41 2.04
C VAL A 107 2.73 13.71 1.97
N PHE A 108 2.78 12.41 2.26
CA PHE A 108 3.98 11.59 2.09
C PHE A 108 4.53 11.66 0.66
N LEU A 109 3.67 11.47 -0.35
CA LEU A 109 4.10 11.50 -1.76
C LEU A 109 4.63 12.87 -2.18
N VAL A 110 4.00 13.96 -1.71
CA VAL A 110 4.46 15.33 -1.98
C VAL A 110 5.82 15.59 -1.35
N VAL A 111 6.02 15.22 -0.09
CA VAL A 111 7.32 15.38 0.60
C VAL A 111 8.41 14.63 -0.16
N LYS A 112 8.15 13.38 -0.56
CA LYS A 112 9.11 12.60 -1.35
C LYS A 112 9.36 13.16 -2.74
N GLY A 113 8.34 13.66 -3.43
CA GLY A 113 8.46 14.27 -4.74
C GLY A 113 9.32 15.54 -4.73
N VAL A 114 9.13 16.40 -3.72
CA VAL A 114 9.90 17.64 -3.55
C VAL A 114 11.37 17.33 -3.23
N GLU A 115 11.63 16.38 -2.32
CA GLU A 115 12.98 15.93 -1.96
C GLU A 115 13.73 15.39 -3.17
N TYR A 116 13.08 14.53 -3.97
CA TYR A 116 13.66 13.98 -5.20
C TYR A 116 13.94 15.07 -6.25
N ALA A 117 13.02 16.03 -6.43
CA ALA A 117 13.21 17.15 -7.36
C ALA A 117 14.40 18.05 -6.95
N HIS A 118 14.60 18.27 -5.64
CA HIS A 118 15.77 18.98 -5.13
C HIS A 118 17.07 18.19 -5.36
N HIS A 119 17.08 16.86 -5.12
CA HIS A 119 18.26 16.03 -5.38
C HIS A 119 18.61 15.95 -6.87
N VAL A 120 17.62 15.84 -7.76
CA VAL A 120 17.87 15.81 -9.21
C VAL A 120 18.42 17.15 -9.72
N ARG A 121 17.91 18.28 -9.23
CA ARG A 121 18.42 19.61 -9.63
C ARG A 121 19.78 19.96 -9.03
N ALA A 122 20.17 19.33 -7.93
CA ALA A 122 21.49 19.53 -7.32
C ALA A 122 22.59 18.70 -8.00
N VAL A 123 22.23 17.74 -8.84
CA VAL A 123 23.15 16.84 -9.57
C VAL A 123 23.34 17.26 -11.05
N SER A 124 22.60 18.26 -11.54
CA SER A 124 22.76 18.90 -12.85
C SER A 124 23.49 20.24 -12.77
#